data_AF-T1ASF2-F1
#
_entry.id   AF-T1ASF2-F1
#
_cell.length_a   1.000
_cell.length_b   1.000
_cell.length_c   1.000
_cell.angle_alpha   90.00
_cell.angle_beta   90.00
_cell.angle_gamma   90.00
#
_symmetry.space_group_name_H-M   'P 1'
#
loop_
_entity.id
_entity.type
_entity.pdbx_description
1 polymer ?
#
loop_
_entity_poly.entity_id
_entity_poly.type
_entity_poly.pdbx_seq_one_letter_code
_entity_poly.pdbx_strand_id
1 'polypeptide(L)'
;MIRGTLITVALPGDLGKPRPALIIQADRFERLATLTVLPITSTLVDAPLLRVTLEPSDTNGLRKRSQVMLDKISTIRRDKLGPRIGAPES
;
A
#
# COMPACT_ATOMS: atom_id res chain seq x y z
N MET A 1 -1.07 -1.91 13.51
CA MET A 1 -1.36 -1.97 12.05
C MET A 1 -0.83 -3.29 11.54
N ILE A 2 -1.66 -4.01 10.79
CA ILE A 2 -1.43 -5.43 10.48
C ILE A 2 -0.92 -5.56 9.04
N ARG A 3 0.05 -6.44 8.81
CA ARG A 3 0.52 -6.84 7.47
C ARG A 3 -0.67 -7.20 6.59
N GLY A 4 -0.65 -6.78 5.33
CA GLY A 4 -1.77 -6.98 4.40
C GLY A 4 -2.84 -5.88 4.44
N THR A 5 -2.81 -4.97 5.43
CA THR A 5 -3.76 -3.84 5.44
C THR A 5 -3.43 -2.84 4.33
N LEU A 6 -4.46 -2.30 3.68
CA LEU A 6 -4.37 -1.13 2.80
C LEU A 6 -4.63 0.15 3.58
N ILE A 7 -3.77 1.14 3.37
CA ILE A 7 -3.81 2.43 4.05
C ILE A 7 -3.55 3.56 3.09
N THR A 8 -3.95 4.78 3.45
CA THR A 8 -3.55 5.97 2.70
C THR A 8 -2.16 6.43 3.14
N VAL A 9 -1.27 6.75 2.21
CA VAL A 9 0.05 7.33 2.49
C VAL A 9 0.32 8.52 1.58
N ALA A 10 1.02 9.51 2.11
CA ALA A 10 1.62 10.58 1.33
C ALA A 10 3.14 10.35 1.27
N LEU A 11 3.61 9.81 0.14
CA LEU A 11 5.04 9.58 -0.08
C LEU A 11 5.67 10.85 -0.70
N PRO A 12 6.84 11.30 -0.22
CA PRO A 12 7.58 12.39 -0.85
C PRO A 12 8.05 11.99 -2.27
N GLY A 13 8.21 12.97 -3.17
CA GLY A 13 8.65 12.76 -4.57
C GLY A 13 7.52 12.60 -5.58
N ASP A 14 7.77 11.87 -6.67
CA ASP A 14 6.85 11.68 -7.84
C ASP A 14 5.47 11.11 -7.50
N LEU A 15 5.27 10.63 -6.27
CA LEU A 15 4.03 10.03 -5.81
C LEU A 15 3.14 11.00 -5.02
N GLY A 16 3.51 12.28 -4.90
CA GLY A 16 3.06 13.28 -3.90
C GLY A 16 1.57 13.53 -3.62
N LYS A 17 0.65 12.88 -4.33
CA LYS A 17 -0.76 12.80 -3.89
C LYS A 17 -0.95 11.63 -2.93
N PRO A 18 -1.75 11.79 -1.86
CA PRO A 18 -2.14 10.67 -1.01
C PRO A 18 -2.71 9.52 -1.86
N ARG A 19 -2.20 8.31 -1.65
CA ARG A 19 -2.61 7.12 -2.40
C ARG A 19 -2.66 5.89 -1.49
N PRO A 20 -3.40 4.84 -1.90
CA PRO A 20 -3.37 3.58 -1.18
C PRO A 20 -1.96 2.96 -1.18
N ALA A 21 -1.62 2.25 -0.10
CA ALA A 21 -0.42 1.46 0.03
C ALA A 21 -0.68 0.21 0.87
N LEU A 22 0.00 -0.88 0.53
CA LEU A 22 -0.03 -2.16 1.21
C LEU A 22 1.05 -2.22 2.29
N ILE A 23 0.66 -2.58 3.51
CA ILE A 23 1.61 -2.84 4.59
C ILE A 23 2.25 -4.21 4.38
N ILE A 24 3.60 -4.24 4.27
CA ILE A 24 4.35 -5.49 4.10
C ILE A 24 5.20 -5.85 5.31
N GLN A 25 5.44 -4.92 6.23
CA GLN A 25 6.17 -5.17 7.47
C GLN A 25 5.44 -6.19 8.34
N ALA A 26 6.17 -7.18 8.86
CA ALA A 26 5.62 -8.21 9.72
C ALA A 26 5.10 -7.63 11.05
N ASP A 27 4.01 -8.20 11.56
CA ASP A 27 3.30 -7.71 12.74
C ASP A 27 4.15 -7.67 14.00
N ARG A 28 5.11 -8.59 14.13
CA ARG A 28 6.08 -8.64 15.24
C ARG A 28 6.91 -7.35 15.41
N PHE A 29 6.94 -6.48 14.40
CA PHE A 29 7.64 -5.20 14.41
C PHE A 29 6.70 -4.01 14.61
N GLU A 30 5.51 -4.21 15.19
CA GLU A 30 4.53 -3.14 15.41
C GLU A 30 5.03 -2.00 16.31
N ARG A 31 5.99 -2.28 17.19
CA ARG A 31 6.57 -1.31 18.14
C ARG A 31 7.58 -0.34 17.52
N LEU A 32 8.05 -0.58 16.29
CA LEU A 32 8.97 0.33 15.60
C LEU A 32 8.24 1.61 15.21
N ALA A 33 8.91 2.78 15.28
CA ALA A 33 8.31 4.06 14.91
C ALA A 33 7.99 4.19 13.41
N THR A 34 8.49 3.27 12.59
CA THR A 34 8.33 3.24 11.14
C THR A 34 7.59 1.98 10.67
N LEU A 35 7.09 2.07 9.45
CA LEU A 35 6.38 1.02 8.76
C LEU A 35 6.84 0.93 7.30
N THR A 36 7.16 -0.26 6.84
CA THR A 36 7.46 -0.54 5.43
C THR A 36 6.19 -0.87 4.65
N VAL A 37 6.01 -0.17 3.53
CA VAL A 37 4.82 -0.24 2.66
C VAL A 37 5.19 -0.32 1.18
N LEU A 38 4.26 -0.81 0.38
CA LEU A 38 4.28 -0.77 -1.08
C LEU A 38 3.16 0.13 -1.60
N PRO A 39 3.43 1.18 -2.38
CA PRO A 39 2.38 2.02 -2.94
C PRO A 39 1.55 1.27 -3.98
N ILE A 40 0.30 1.71 -4.12
CA ILE A 40 -0.67 1.19 -5.08
C ILE A 40 -1.04 2.30 -6.06
N THR A 41 -1.24 1.92 -7.32
CA THR A 41 -1.67 2.85 -8.37
C THR A 41 -2.76 2.22 -9.24
N SER A 42 -3.69 3.03 -9.72
CA SER A 42 -4.66 2.63 -10.75
C SER A 42 -4.10 2.81 -12.17
N THR A 43 -2.88 3.35 -12.31
CA THR A 43 -2.17 3.38 -13.59
C THR A 43 -1.56 2.00 -13.85
N LEU A 44 -2.18 1.26 -14.76
CA LEU A 44 -1.77 -0.11 -15.07
C LEU A 44 -0.55 -0.10 -16.00
N VAL A 45 0.42 -0.95 -15.70
CA VAL A 45 1.63 -1.17 -16.49
C VAL A 45 1.79 -2.67 -16.70
N ASP A 46 2.18 -3.07 -17.91
CA ASP A 46 2.51 -4.45 -18.24
C ASP A 46 3.93 -4.80 -17.76
N ALA A 47 4.02 -5.18 -16.49
CA ALA A 47 5.26 -5.56 -15.83
C ALA A 47 4.98 -6.66 -14.79
N PRO A 48 4.69 -7.91 -15.22
CA PRO A 48 4.11 -8.95 -14.37
C PRO A 48 4.97 -9.31 -13.15
N LEU A 49 6.30 -9.14 -13.23
CA LEU A 49 7.21 -9.38 -12.11
C LEU A 49 7.21 -8.27 -11.05
N LEU A 50 6.78 -7.05 -11.41
CA LEU A 50 6.85 -5.87 -10.54
C LEU A 50 5.47 -5.32 -10.16
N ARG A 51 4.41 -5.81 -10.80
CA ARG A 51 3.06 -5.28 -10.69
C ARG A 51 2.07 -6.39 -10.39
N VAL A 52 1.71 -6.50 -9.11
CA VAL A 52 0.66 -7.40 -8.64
C VAL A 52 -0.68 -6.69 -8.77
N THR A 53 -1.56 -7.24 -9.59
CA THR A 53 -2.91 -6.69 -9.82
C THR A 53 -3.82 -7.00 -8.62
N LEU A 54 -4.59 -5.99 -8.20
CA LEU A 54 -5.67 -6.09 -7.24
C LEU A 54 -6.97 -5.63 -7.90
N GLU A 55 -7.99 -6.47 -7.84
CA GLU A 55 -9.34 -6.10 -8.23
C GLU A 55 -10.06 -5.35 -7.10
N PRO A 56 -10.93 -4.38 -7.38
CA PRO A 56 -11.81 -3.76 -6.39
C PRO A 56 -12.65 -4.79 -5.65
N SER A 57 -12.73 -4.66 -4.33
CA SER A 57 -13.65 -5.45 -3.51
C SER A 57 -14.13 -4.64 -2.30
N ASP A 58 -15.23 -5.06 -1.70
CA ASP A 58 -15.75 -4.46 -0.46
C ASP A 58 -14.75 -4.60 0.70
N THR A 59 -13.94 -5.66 0.69
CA THR A 59 -12.93 -5.97 1.71
C THR A 59 -11.68 -5.09 1.61
N ASN A 60 -11.24 -4.78 0.38
CA ASN A 60 -10.04 -3.98 0.15
C ASN A 60 -10.31 -2.48 -0.02
N GLY A 61 -11.55 -2.08 -0.31
CA GLY A 61 -12.00 -0.69 -0.40
C GLY A 61 -11.43 0.07 -1.61
N LEU A 62 -10.78 -0.61 -2.57
CA LEU A 62 -10.34 -0.02 -3.82
C LEU A 62 -11.54 0.24 -4.72
N ARG A 63 -11.50 1.32 -5.51
CA ARG A 63 -12.58 1.71 -6.44
C ARG A 63 -12.32 1.35 -7.89
N LYS A 64 -11.06 1.04 -8.22
CA LYS A 64 -10.58 0.75 -9.58
C LYS A 64 -9.56 -0.38 -9.51
N ARG A 65 -9.49 -1.19 -10.56
CA ARG A 65 -8.37 -2.11 -10.75
C ARG A 65 -7.07 -1.36 -10.54
N SER A 66 -6.23 -1.90 -9.68
CA SER A 66 -5.00 -1.24 -9.25
C SER A 66 -3.85 -2.24 -9.20
N GLN A 67 -2.63 -1.75 -9.16
CA GLN A 67 -1.43 -2.56 -9.05
C GLN A 67 -0.60 -2.13 -7.84
N VAL A 68 -0.14 -3.10 -7.07
CA VAL A 68 0.93 -2.92 -6.08
C VAL A 68 2.25 -2.76 -6.83
N MET A 69 3.02 -1.73 -6.49
CA MET A 69 4.29 -1.40 -7.15
C MET A 69 5.47 -2.01 -6.37
N LEU A 70 5.86 -3.24 -6.69
CA LEU A 70 6.92 -3.97 -5.96
C LEU A 70 8.29 -3.25 -6.01
N ASP A 71 8.51 -2.43 -7.03
CA ASP A 71 9.73 -1.66 -7.27
C ASP A 71 9.82 -0.36 -6.43
N LYS A 72 8.78 -0.02 -5.67
CA LYS A 72 8.68 1.27 -4.94
C LYS A 72 8.54 1.09 -3.42
N ILE A 73 9.17 0.06 -2.85
CA ILE A 73 9.21 -0.17 -1.40
C ILE A 73 9.66 1.10 -0.68
N SER A 74 8.87 1.52 0.31
CA SER A 74 9.15 2.72 1.10
C SER A 74 8.96 2.44 2.58
N THR A 75 9.78 3.06 3.42
CA THR A 75 9.62 3.03 4.88
C THR A 75 9.27 4.43 5.36
N ILE A 76 8.16 4.54 6.10
CA ILE A 76 7.61 5.83 6.53
C ILE A 76 7.29 5.82 8.02
N ARG A 77 7.28 7.01 8.63
CA ARG A 77 6.93 7.15 10.05
C ARG A 77 5.43 6.89 10.25
N ARG A 78 5.09 6.21 11.35
CA ARG A 78 3.70 5.83 11.66
C ARG A 78 2.76 7.01 11.87
N ASP A 79 3.28 8.13 12.35
CA ASP A 79 2.54 9.38 12.54
C ASP A 79 2.17 10.10 11.23
N LYS A 80 2.74 9.67 10.08
CA LYS A 80 2.41 10.17 8.74
C LYS A 80 1.43 9.28 7.98
N LEU A 81 0.93 8.23 8.61
CA LEU A 81 -0.01 7.29 7.98
C LEU A 81 -1.41 7.89 7.97
N GLY A 82 -2.06 7.80 6.82
CA GLY A 82 -3.45 8.15 6.66
C GLY A 82 -4.39 7.03 7.11
N PRO A 83 -5.70 7.19 6.86
CA PRO A 83 -6.72 6.23 7.29
C PRO A 83 -6.53 4.85 6.65
N ARG A 84 -6.98 3.83 7.39
CA ARG A 84 -7.16 2.46 6.87
C ARG A 84 -8.23 2.48 5.78
N ILE A 85 -7.97 1.73 4.72
CA ILE A 85 -8.87 1.53 3.57
C ILE A 85 -9.55 0.17 3.67
N GLY A 86 -8.76 -0.90 3.86
CA GLY A 86 -9.26 -2.28 3.83
C GLY A 86 -8.10 -3.29 3.89
N ALA A 87 -8.30 -4.49 3.38
CA ALA A 87 -7.26 -5.48 3.12
C ALA A 87 -7.63 -6.34 1.91
N PRO A 88 -6.67 -6.79 1.08
CA PRO A 88 -6.94 -7.80 0.06
C PRO A 88 -7.43 -9.10 0.69
N GLU A 89 -8.23 -9.86 -0.04
CA GLU A 89 -8.61 -11.22 0.33
C GLU A 89 -7.37 -12.14 0.25
N SER A 90 -7.34 -13.16 1.10
CA SER A 90 -6.21 -14.10 1.22
C SER A 90 -6.26 -15.19 0.15
#